data_AF-A0A9D7EHE5-F1
#
_entry.id   AF-A0A9D7EHE5-F1
#
_cell.length_a   1.000
_cell.length_b   1.000
_cell.length_c   1.000
_cell.angle_alpha   90.00
_cell.angle_beta   90.00
_cell.angle_gamma   90.00
#
_symmetry.space_group_name_H-M   'P 1'
#
loop_
_entity.id
_entity.type
_entity.pdbx_description
1 polymer ?
#
loop_
_entity_poly.entity_id
_entity_poly.type
_entity_poly.pdbx_seq_one_letter_code
_entity_poly.pdbx_strand_id
1 'polypeptide(L)'
;MLIGEVIERDDHPIIKKQTLVRVPIRLGEDVFDSGAIGNAKRDYLIKSLKAFRLLTEVYGLSYMRCCATSAMREATNSEEIRARMEIESGVHIEVITGKIEADRSTTLSGRRTC
;
A
#
# COMPACT_ATOMS: atom_id res chain seq x y z
N MET A 1 -3.17 1.64 5.68
CA MET A 1 -3.84 2.73 4.96
C MET A 1 -3.59 4.04 5.72
N LEU A 2 -3.00 5.04 5.06
CA LEU A 2 -2.91 6.39 5.59
C LEU A 2 -3.90 7.25 4.81
N ILE A 3 -4.77 7.96 5.53
CA ILE A 3 -5.69 8.95 4.99
C ILE A 3 -5.15 10.31 5.38
N GLY A 4 -4.94 11.17 4.39
CA GLY A 4 -4.46 12.52 4.59
C GLY A 4 -5.07 13.46 3.57
N GLU A 5 -5.28 14.69 3.99
CA GLU A 5 -5.76 15.78 3.15
C GLU A 5 -4.56 16.62 2.71
N VAL A 6 -4.51 16.96 1.42
CA VAL A 6 -3.48 17.85 0.87
C VAL A 6 -4.07 19.26 0.87
N ILE A 7 -3.44 20.16 1.63
CA ILE A 7 -3.81 21.56 1.69
C ILE A 7 -2.77 22.34 0.91
N GLU A 8 -3.15 22.87 -0.25
CA GLU A 8 -2.30 23.77 -1.03
C GLU A 8 -2.19 25.12 -0.29
N ARG A 9 -0.97 25.48 0.07
CA ARG A 9 -0.59 26.81 0.57
C ARG A 9 0.40 27.41 -0.42
N ASP A 10 0.39 28.73 -0.57
CA ASP A 10 1.11 29.49 -1.60
C ASP A 10 2.59 29.14 -1.78
N ASP A 11 3.26 28.60 -0.75
CA ASP A 11 4.67 28.20 -0.81
C ASP A 11 4.91 26.68 -0.92
N HIS A 12 4.10 25.83 -0.25
CA HIS A 12 4.29 24.37 -0.24
C HIS A 12 2.99 23.61 0.09
N PRO A 13 2.72 22.45 -0.55
CA PRO A 13 1.60 21.60 -0.18
C PRO A 13 1.82 20.97 1.21
N ILE A 14 0.89 21.20 2.13
CA ILE A 14 0.91 20.61 3.48
C ILE A 14 0.01 19.37 3.48
N ILE A 15 0.57 18.21 3.85
CA ILE A 15 -0.20 16.99 4.02
C ILE A 15 -0.66 16.88 5.48
N LYS A 16 -1.95 17.09 5.72
CA LYS A 16 -2.57 16.87 7.04
C LYS A 16 -2.97 15.41 7.17
N LYS A 17 -2.27 14.65 8.02
CA LYS A 17 -2.63 13.26 8.33
C LYS A 17 -3.94 13.24 9.13
N GLN A 18 -4.97 12.60 8.60
CA GLN A 18 -6.25 12.44 9.30
C GLN A 18 -6.30 11.13 10.06
N THR A 19 -6.04 10.00 9.38
CA THR A 19 -6.18 8.66 9.99
C THR A 19 -5.08 7.72 9.50
N LEU A 20 -4.53 6.91 10.39
CA LEU A 20 -3.61 5.82 10.06
C LEU A 20 -4.18 4.49 10.55
N VAL A 21 -4.62 3.66 9.60
CA VAL A 21 -5.08 2.29 9.87
C VAL A 21 -3.98 1.30 9.51
N ARG A 22 -3.62 0.43 10.46
CA ARG A 22 -2.62 -0.62 10.27
C ARG A 22 -3.27 -1.98 10.53
N VAL A 23 -3.11 -2.91 9.59
CA VAL A 23 -3.49 -4.30 9.75
C VAL A 23 -2.18 -5.10 9.74
N PRO A 24 -1.78 -5.69 10.88
CA PRO A 24 -0.55 -6.49 10.92
C PRO A 24 -0.79 -7.81 10.19
N ILE A 25 -0.17 -7.96 9.01
CA ILE A 25 -0.15 -9.23 8.26
C ILE A 25 1.31 -9.65 8.14
N ARG A 26 1.65 -10.79 8.73
CA ARG A 26 3.01 -11.33 8.70
C ARG A 26 3.27 -12.05 7.38
N LEU A 27 3.53 -11.31 6.30
CA LEU A 27 3.82 -11.92 4.99
C LEU A 27 5.25 -12.46 4.91
N GLY A 28 6.20 -11.85 5.63
CA GLY A 28 7.62 -12.19 5.54
C GLY A 28 7.97 -13.62 5.98
N GLU A 29 7.33 -14.15 7.02
CA GLU A 29 7.60 -15.51 7.52
C GLU A 29 7.29 -16.58 6.44
N ASP A 30 6.11 -16.52 5.80
CA ASP A 30 5.72 -17.52 4.79
C ASP A 30 6.55 -17.43 3.51
N VAL A 31 6.90 -16.21 3.10
CA VAL A 31 7.69 -15.98 1.89
C VAL A 31 9.14 -16.45 2.11
N PHE A 32 9.67 -16.31 3.33
CA PHE A 32 10.99 -16.80 3.67
C PHE A 32 11.04 -18.34 3.78
N ASP A 33 10.02 -18.95 4.40
CA ASP A 33 10.00 -20.39 4.64
C ASP A 33 9.56 -21.21 3.41
N SER A 34 8.54 -20.74 2.69
CA SER A 34 7.91 -21.49 1.59
C SER A 34 8.09 -20.86 0.21
N GLY A 35 8.63 -19.64 0.13
CA GLY A 35 8.76 -18.89 -1.13
C GLY A 35 7.42 -18.41 -1.71
N ALA A 36 6.29 -18.68 -1.05
CA ALA A 36 4.95 -18.38 -1.53
C ALA A 36 4.07 -17.83 -0.41
N ILE A 37 3.07 -17.02 -0.78
CA ILE A 37 2.07 -16.54 0.18
C ILE A 37 0.97 -17.60 0.31
N GLY A 38 0.72 -18.06 1.53
CA GLY A 38 -0.33 -19.04 1.80
C GLY A 38 -1.75 -18.53 1.50
N ASN A 39 -2.65 -19.44 1.13
CA ASN A 39 -4.03 -19.13 0.77
C ASN A 39 -4.78 -18.33 1.84
N ALA A 40 -4.60 -18.66 3.13
CA ALA A 40 -5.22 -17.94 4.23
C ALA A 40 -4.81 -16.45 4.25
N LYS A 41 -3.52 -16.15 4.07
CA LYS A 41 -3.01 -14.77 4.04
C LYS A 41 -3.48 -14.01 2.81
N ARG A 42 -3.58 -14.68 1.66
CA ARG A 42 -4.18 -14.09 0.46
C ARG A 42 -5.62 -13.64 0.72
N ASP A 43 -6.44 -14.47 1.34
CA ASP A 43 -7.83 -14.12 1.63
C ASP A 43 -7.91 -12.96 2.64
N TYR A 44 -7.02 -12.92 3.64
CA TYR A 44 -6.90 -11.77 4.55
C TYR A 44 -6.52 -10.48 3.83
N LEU A 45 -5.57 -10.55 2.89
CA LEU A 45 -5.16 -9.40 2.08
C LEU A 45 -6.32 -8.86 1.23
N ILE A 46 -7.04 -9.75 0.54
CA ILE A 46 -8.20 -9.38 -0.29
C ILE A 46 -9.30 -8.74 0.58
N LYS A 47 -9.63 -9.33 1.73
CA LYS A 47 -10.61 -8.76 2.67
C LYS A 47 -10.17 -7.38 3.17
N SER A 48 -8.89 -7.21 3.47
CA SER A 48 -8.34 -5.93 3.91
C SER A 48 -8.45 -4.85 2.83
N LEU A 49 -8.15 -5.19 1.56
CA LEU A 49 -8.32 -4.26 0.44
C LEU A 49 -9.78 -3.90 0.19
N LYS A 50 -10.71 -4.86 0.26
CA LYS A 50 -12.15 -4.60 0.16
C LYS A 50 -12.61 -3.66 1.28
N ALA A 51 -12.13 -3.85 2.50
CA ALA A 51 -12.40 -2.93 3.60
C ALA A 51 -11.83 -1.52 3.35
N PHE A 52 -10.61 -1.42 2.81
CA PHE A 52 -10.03 -0.12 2.45
C PHE A 52 -10.80 0.57 1.32
N ARG A 53 -11.30 -0.18 0.32
CA ARG A 53 -12.18 0.34 -0.73
C ARG A 53 -13.45 0.97 -0.13
N LEU A 54 -14.12 0.26 0.77
CA LEU A 54 -15.30 0.78 1.47
C LEU A 54 -14.97 2.02 2.30
N LEU A 55 -13.81 2.03 2.98
CA LEU A 55 -13.36 3.22 3.70
C LEU A 55 -13.11 4.39 2.74
N THR A 56 -12.48 4.18 1.59
CA THR A 56 -12.30 5.27 0.60
C THR A 56 -13.61 5.86 0.13
N GLU A 57 -14.66 5.03 -0.04
CA GLU A 57 -16.00 5.48 -0.43
C GLU A 57 -16.67 6.28 0.69
N VAL A 58 -16.60 5.81 1.95
CA VAL A 58 -17.16 6.51 3.11
C VAL A 58 -16.46 7.85 3.37
N TYR A 59 -15.13 7.91 3.20
CA TYR A 59 -14.36 9.14 3.36
C TYR A 59 -14.39 10.05 2.13
N GLY A 60 -14.98 9.61 1.00
CA GLY A 60 -15.03 10.40 -0.24
C GLY A 60 -13.66 10.70 -0.85
N LEU A 61 -12.69 9.78 -0.73
CA LEU A 61 -11.32 10.01 -1.21
C LEU A 61 -11.25 9.96 -2.75
N SER A 62 -10.85 11.06 -3.37
CA SER A 62 -10.72 11.18 -4.83
C SER A 62 -9.54 10.39 -5.41
N TYR A 63 -8.55 10.06 -4.58
CA TYR A 63 -7.34 9.35 -5.01
C TYR A 63 -6.90 8.32 -3.98
N MET A 64 -6.67 7.09 -4.44
CA MET A 64 -6.11 6.00 -3.66
C MET A 64 -4.95 5.37 -4.43
N ARG A 65 -3.80 5.23 -3.76
CA ARG A 65 -2.65 4.48 -4.27
C ARG A 65 -2.33 3.34 -3.33
N CYS A 66 -2.31 2.12 -3.84
CA CYS A 66 -1.89 0.94 -3.11
C CYS A 66 -0.48 0.54 -3.56
N CYS A 67 0.42 0.39 -2.59
CA CYS A 67 1.80 0.04 -2.84
C CYS A 67 2.13 -1.28 -2.14
N ALA A 68 2.64 -2.23 -2.89
CA ALA A 68 3.15 -3.49 -2.37
C ALA A 68 4.69 -3.43 -2.29
N THR A 69 5.24 -3.85 -1.16
CA THR A 69 6.68 -3.78 -0.86
C THR A 69 7.36 -5.15 -1.03
N SER A 70 8.58 -5.30 -0.50
CA SER A 70 9.47 -6.46 -0.61
C SER A 70 8.80 -7.84 -0.46
N ALA A 71 7.93 -8.03 0.51
CA ALA A 71 7.28 -9.32 0.74
C ALA A 71 6.44 -9.81 -0.45
N MET A 72 5.83 -8.88 -1.20
CA MET A 72 5.13 -9.22 -2.45
C MET A 72 6.10 -9.48 -3.60
N ARG A 73 7.26 -8.83 -3.63
CA ARG A 73 8.26 -9.05 -4.68
C ARG A 73 8.95 -10.40 -4.56
N GLU A 74 9.17 -10.87 -3.33
CA GLU A 74 9.90 -12.11 -3.05
C GLU A 74 9.03 -13.36 -3.18
N ALA A 75 7.70 -13.21 -3.19
CA ALA A 75 6.78 -14.32 -3.37
C ALA A 75 6.73 -14.77 -4.84
N THR A 76 6.89 -16.07 -5.08
CA THR A 76 6.76 -16.68 -6.42
C THR A 76 5.35 -16.57 -7.00
N ASN A 77 4.31 -16.56 -6.14
CA ASN A 77 2.91 -16.41 -6.53
C ASN A 77 2.39 -14.96 -6.50
N SER A 78 3.29 -13.99 -6.48
CA SER A 78 2.95 -12.57 -6.35
C SER A 78 2.10 -12.03 -7.49
N GLU A 79 2.39 -12.41 -8.74
CA GLU A 79 1.60 -11.96 -9.90
C GLU A 79 0.16 -12.49 -9.86
N GLU A 80 -0.02 -13.78 -9.55
CA GLU A 80 -1.35 -14.39 -9.43
C GLU A 80 -2.17 -13.71 -8.33
N ILE A 81 -1.54 -13.49 -7.17
CA ILE A 81 -2.20 -12.82 -6.05
C ILE A 81 -2.54 -11.38 -6.41
N ARG A 82 -1.64 -10.66 -7.06
CA ARG A 82 -1.87 -9.28 -7.49
C ARG A 82 -3.05 -9.21 -8.45
N ALA A 83 -3.07 -10.06 -9.47
CA ALA A 83 -4.17 -10.11 -10.44
C ALA A 83 -5.50 -10.40 -9.74
N ARG A 84 -5.53 -11.36 -8.82
CA ARG A 84 -6.73 -11.63 -8.00
C ARG A 84 -7.14 -10.46 -7.13
N MET A 85 -6.19 -9.81 -6.47
CA MET A 85 -6.48 -8.67 -5.62
C MET A 85 -7.05 -7.51 -6.45
N GLU A 86 -6.51 -7.24 -7.63
CA GLU A 86 -7.04 -6.22 -8.55
C GLU A 86 -8.46 -6.55 -9.01
N ILE A 87 -8.72 -7.80 -9.42
CA ILE A 87 -10.05 -8.25 -9.87
C ILE A 87 -11.06 -8.20 -8.72
N GLU A 88 -10.71 -8.69 -7.54
CA GLU A 88 -11.65 -8.82 -6.43
C GLU A 88 -11.88 -7.52 -5.66
N SER A 89 -10.87 -6.67 -5.53
CA SER A 89 -10.96 -5.42 -4.76
C SER A 89 -11.17 -4.19 -5.64
N GLY A 90 -10.89 -4.28 -6.94
CA GLY A 90 -10.91 -3.14 -7.86
C GLY A 90 -9.82 -2.10 -7.56
N VAL A 91 -8.81 -2.45 -6.75
CA VAL A 91 -7.72 -1.56 -6.36
C VAL A 91 -6.47 -1.93 -7.14
N HIS A 92 -5.92 -0.99 -7.89
CA HIS A 92 -4.65 -1.19 -8.59
C HIS A 92 -3.48 -1.20 -7.59
N ILE A 93 -2.63 -2.23 -7.68
CA ILE A 93 -1.53 -2.45 -6.75
C ILE A 93 -0.21 -2.28 -7.48
N GLU A 94 0.55 -1.25 -7.08
CA GLU A 94 1.86 -1.00 -7.64
C GLU A 94 2.93 -1.70 -6.79
N VAL A 95 3.70 -2.60 -7.39
CA VAL A 95 4.83 -3.24 -6.71
C VAL A 95 6.03 -2.31 -6.80
N ILE A 96 6.44 -1.77 -5.66
CA ILE A 96 7.59 -0.86 -5.62
C ILE A 96 8.87 -1.70 -5.43
N THR A 97 9.83 -1.51 -6.34
CA THR A 97 11.18 -2.07 -6.19
C THR A 97 11.97 -1.28 -5.15
N GLY A 98 12.75 -1.96 -4.30
CA GLY A 98 13.39 -1.41 -3.10
C GLY A 98 14.27 -0.17 -3.31
N LYS A 99 14.62 0.18 -4.55
CA LYS A 99 15.28 1.44 -4.91
C LYS A 99 14.44 2.69 -4.60
N ILE A 100 13.12 2.60 -4.66
CA ILE A 100 12.20 3.73 -4.38
C ILE A 100 11.82 3.78 -2.88
N GLU A 101 11.96 2.66 -2.16
CA GLU A 101 11.63 2.54 -0.73
C GLU A 101 12.58 3.38 0.15
N ALA A 102 13.85 3.50 -0.26
CA ALA A 102 14.83 4.40 0.35
C ALA A 102 14.59 5.89 0.00
N ASP A 103 14.13 6.18 -1.22
CA ASP A 103 13.94 7.57 -1.68
C ASP A 103 12.72 8.22 -1.01
N ARG A 104 11.61 7.48 -0.82
CA ARG A 104 10.40 8.04 -0.18
C ARG A 104 10.48 8.13 1.35
N SER A 105 11.22 7.23 2.00
CA SER A 105 11.42 7.28 3.46
C SER A 105 12.31 8.45 3.88
N THR A 106 13.22 8.90 3.00
CA THR A 106 14.17 9.99 3.29
C THR A 106 13.71 11.35 2.74
N THR A 107 12.87 11.37 1.69
CA THR A 107 12.51 12.64 1.00
C THR A 107 11.34 13.40 1.63
N LEU A 108 10.48 12.76 2.44
CA LEU A 108 9.42 13.49 3.18
C LEU A 108 9.94 14.32 4.37
N SER A 109 11.25 14.36 4.59
CA SER A 109 11.92 15.25 5.56
C SER A 109 12.96 16.20 4.92
N GLY A 110 13.11 16.24 3.59
CA GLY A 110 14.13 17.12 3.01
C GLY A 110 14.37 17.02 1.51
N ARG A 111 13.50 17.62 0.69
CA ARG A 111 13.89 18.31 -0.55
C ARG A 111 13.29 19.71 -0.40
N ARG A 112 14.03 20.76 0.01
CA ARG A 112 15.09 21.44 -0.75
C ARG A 112 14.77 21.46 -2.23
N THR A 113 13.95 22.44 -2.61
CA THR A 113 13.98 23.06 -3.94
C THR A 113 14.72 24.38 -3.78
N CYS A 114 16.04 24.31 -3.96
CA CYS A 114 16.87 25.37 -4.54
C CYS A 114 17.84 24.65 -5.46
#